data_AF-A0A968UR97-F1
#
_entry.id   AF-A0A968UR97-F1
#
_cell.length_a   1.000
_cell.length_b   1.000
_cell.length_c   1.000
_cell.angle_alpha   90.00
_cell.angle_beta   90.00
_cell.angle_gamma   90.00
#
_symmetry.space_group_name_H-M   'P 1'
#
loop_
_entity.id
_entity.type
_entity.pdbx_description
1 polymer ?
#
loop_
_entity_poly.entity_id
_entity_poly.type
_entity_poly.pdbx_seq_one_letter_code
_entity_poly.pdbx_strand_id
1 'polypeptide(L)'
;MSLNPISAIARADVSLTNGAEVNVRAGGSGNIAVSAGNFSMSGESTLRAGIAAGSGAAGTRAGNIDVNATGAIALDGDGTFLSNAVLENATGTGGDVNLTANSLTATNGVQIYAGTRGQADAGSVNMNVSNAASFDGAKTFSSGAYSRVESAGRGQGGSVNLTAGSLSVTNGAVLQASTFGRGNAGSVNINVRETAIFDGTTIDENAFSTGIYNRVETANSAVGEGGSINLVAGSLFVTGGAVITASTGAQGNAGNLTVIVRDNIILDGAGPLSPSLGFSQSSGLFSSVKETAVGEGGNIRISTRSLSVTNSALVIASALGKGNGGRILIDADTVNLAGVDDGQPSGIYNTTEPTATGRAGEITINANSLRVADGAVITSRTLNAGDGGNIAINARTFEAINGGQVLTTANSRGSAGNINLNVSESMMLSGSDRTFAGRVFDAGTNFLPNTFGAASGIYANTSANSTGAGGSLNVQTGQLTVREGAEVTVSSDGKGAAGNLRIDARSIRLDGGAIKATTQAGNFGNITLQAPDLRMQGNSQITTNAFGTAIGGNINIDTQFLIAKEIATFAPMPFAVAEEIL
;
A
#
# COMPACT_ATOMS: atom_id res chain seq x y z
N MET A 1 -28.20 -57.24 -10.38
CA MET A 1 -28.22 -56.64 -9.03
C MET A 1 -27.03 -55.69 -8.99
N SER A 2 -27.30 -54.39 -9.15
CA SER A 2 -26.28 -53.34 -9.23
C SER A 2 -25.66 -53.12 -7.85
N LEU A 3 -24.34 -53.25 -7.74
CA LEU A 3 -23.58 -52.82 -6.57
C LEU A 3 -23.60 -51.29 -6.54
N ASN A 4 -24.42 -50.72 -5.66
CA ASN A 4 -24.30 -49.31 -5.29
C ASN A 4 -22.86 -49.07 -4.79
N PRO A 5 -22.15 -48.03 -5.26
CA PRO A 5 -20.92 -47.63 -4.62
C PRO A 5 -21.27 -47.19 -3.21
N ILE A 6 -20.59 -47.78 -2.23
CA ILE A 6 -20.73 -47.44 -0.80
C ILE A 6 -20.56 -45.93 -0.69
N SER A 7 -21.65 -45.24 -0.34
CA SER A 7 -21.63 -43.85 0.08
C SER A 7 -20.57 -43.68 1.15
N ALA A 8 -19.74 -42.63 1.03
CA ALA A 8 -18.74 -42.26 2.03
C ALA A 8 -19.29 -42.46 3.45
N ILE A 9 -18.61 -43.29 4.26
CA ILE A 9 -19.00 -43.53 5.65
C ILE A 9 -19.07 -42.17 6.35
N ALA A 10 -20.23 -41.85 6.94
CA ALA A 10 -20.42 -40.63 7.70
C ALA A 10 -19.39 -40.58 8.84
N ARG A 11 -18.56 -39.54 8.87
CA ARG A 11 -17.56 -39.36 9.93
C ARG A 11 -18.24 -38.81 11.18
N ALA A 12 -17.86 -39.32 12.34
CA ALA A 12 -18.33 -38.80 13.62
C ALA A 12 -17.69 -37.44 13.92
N ASP A 13 -18.34 -36.65 14.75
CA ASP A 13 -17.80 -35.39 15.24
C ASP A 13 -16.69 -35.64 16.29
N VAL A 14 -15.69 -34.77 16.30
CA VAL A 14 -14.58 -34.81 17.27
C VAL A 14 -14.51 -33.46 17.96
N SER A 15 -14.51 -33.47 19.30
CA SER A 15 -14.42 -32.25 20.11
C SER A 15 -13.30 -32.37 21.15
N LEU A 16 -12.49 -31.33 21.25
CA LEU A 16 -11.46 -31.16 22.29
C LEU A 16 -11.81 -29.91 23.12
N THR A 17 -12.06 -30.11 24.41
CA THR A 17 -12.55 -29.05 25.31
C THR A 17 -11.92 -29.18 26.70
N ASN A 18 -11.95 -28.11 27.48
CA ASN A 18 -11.53 -28.09 28.89
C ASN A 18 -10.05 -28.47 29.09
N GLY A 19 -9.15 -27.86 28.33
CA GLY A 19 -7.71 -28.05 28.44
C GLY A 19 -7.22 -29.39 27.88
N ALA A 20 -7.96 -29.99 26.94
CA ALA A 20 -7.54 -31.24 26.32
C ALA A 20 -6.23 -31.04 25.54
N GLU A 21 -5.24 -31.92 25.72
CA GLU A 21 -3.95 -31.85 25.02
C GLU A 21 -3.68 -33.13 24.22
N VAL A 22 -3.34 -32.94 22.93
CA VAL A 22 -2.72 -33.98 22.08
C VAL A 22 -1.35 -33.48 21.67
N ASN A 23 -0.29 -34.16 22.11
CA ASN A 23 1.08 -33.70 21.92
C ASN A 23 2.00 -34.82 21.45
N VAL A 24 2.56 -34.65 20.26
CA VAL A 24 3.52 -35.56 19.62
C VAL A 24 4.90 -34.92 19.43
N ARG A 25 5.14 -33.75 20.03
CA ARG A 25 6.41 -33.03 19.89
C ARG A 25 7.55 -33.83 20.52
N ALA A 26 8.57 -34.12 19.73
CA ALA A 26 9.73 -34.91 20.14
C ALA A 26 10.97 -34.52 19.31
N GLY A 27 12.06 -35.27 19.40
CA GLY A 27 13.19 -35.14 18.46
C GLY A 27 12.94 -35.75 17.07
N GLY A 28 11.75 -36.34 16.82
CA GLY A 28 11.40 -37.07 15.60
C GLY A 28 10.09 -36.59 14.95
N SER A 29 9.57 -37.36 13.98
CA SER A 29 8.50 -36.94 13.04
C SER A 29 7.06 -37.29 13.48
N GLY A 30 6.70 -37.11 14.76
CA GLY A 30 5.35 -37.41 15.24
C GLY A 30 4.28 -36.60 14.50
N ASN A 31 3.23 -37.27 14.01
CA ASN A 31 2.11 -36.66 13.27
C ASN A 31 0.82 -36.70 14.11
N ILE A 32 -0.02 -35.68 13.95
CA ILE A 32 -1.40 -35.67 14.45
C ILE A 32 -2.33 -35.66 13.24
N ALA A 33 -3.27 -36.61 13.17
CA ALA A 33 -4.28 -36.65 12.12
C ALA A 33 -5.68 -36.80 12.72
N VAL A 34 -6.59 -35.88 12.39
CA VAL A 34 -8.00 -35.90 12.80
C VAL A 34 -8.88 -35.99 11.55
N SER A 35 -9.73 -37.03 11.49
CA SER A 35 -10.75 -37.16 10.45
C SER A 35 -12.13 -37.15 11.08
N ALA A 36 -12.92 -36.12 10.83
CA ALA A 36 -14.20 -35.90 11.52
C ALA A 36 -15.33 -35.47 10.58
N GLY A 37 -16.56 -35.57 11.06
CA GLY A 37 -17.72 -34.89 10.47
C GLY A 37 -17.53 -33.40 10.66
N ASN A 38 -17.60 -32.96 11.92
CA ASN A 38 -17.17 -31.66 12.40
C ASN A 38 -16.02 -31.83 13.42
N PHE A 39 -15.08 -30.89 13.43
CA PHE A 39 -14.04 -30.80 14.44
C PHE A 39 -14.20 -29.51 15.24
N SER A 40 -14.26 -29.60 16.56
CA SER A 40 -14.28 -28.43 17.45
C SER A 40 -13.15 -28.46 18.46
N MET A 41 -12.57 -27.30 18.74
CA MET A 41 -11.56 -27.14 19.79
C MET A 41 -11.78 -25.84 20.57
N SER A 42 -11.90 -25.94 21.89
CA SER A 42 -12.10 -24.77 22.76
C SER A 42 -11.60 -24.97 24.19
N GLY A 43 -11.70 -23.91 25.01
CA GLY A 43 -11.38 -23.94 26.43
C GLY A 43 -9.93 -24.33 26.69
N GLU A 44 -8.98 -23.60 26.08
CA GLU A 44 -7.53 -23.81 26.22
C GLU A 44 -7.01 -25.17 25.70
N SER A 45 -7.77 -25.84 24.83
CA SER A 45 -7.37 -27.14 24.28
C SER A 45 -6.29 -27.00 23.19
N THR A 46 -5.40 -27.99 23.06
CA THR A 46 -4.23 -27.88 22.17
C THR A 46 -3.91 -29.15 21.37
N LEU A 47 -3.53 -28.94 20.10
CA LEU A 47 -2.84 -29.91 19.24
C LEU A 47 -1.40 -29.46 19.04
N ARG A 48 -0.42 -30.31 19.40
CA ARG A 48 0.99 -29.94 19.44
C ARG A 48 1.87 -30.95 18.69
N ALA A 49 2.49 -30.50 17.61
CA ALA A 49 3.54 -31.21 16.88
C ALA A 49 4.81 -30.34 16.79
N GLY A 50 5.86 -30.88 16.16
CA GLY A 50 7.10 -30.16 15.94
C GLY A 50 8.33 -30.82 16.58
N ILE A 51 9.41 -30.06 16.70
CA ILE A 51 10.67 -30.53 17.28
C ILE A 51 10.83 -29.94 18.69
N ALA A 52 11.07 -30.81 19.67
CA ALA A 52 11.26 -30.42 21.07
C ALA A 52 12.53 -29.57 21.28
N ALA A 53 12.57 -28.78 22.35
CA ALA A 53 13.69 -27.89 22.66
C ALA A 53 15.00 -28.68 22.78
N GLY A 54 16.09 -28.12 22.25
CA GLY A 54 17.42 -28.75 22.24
C GLY A 54 17.50 -30.10 21.52
N SER A 55 16.46 -30.49 20.78
CA SER A 55 16.37 -31.78 20.10
C SER A 55 16.56 -31.63 18.58
N GLY A 56 16.52 -32.78 17.90
CA GLY A 56 16.72 -32.85 16.46
C GLY A 56 18.20 -32.97 16.07
N ALA A 57 18.41 -33.43 14.85
CA ALA A 57 19.69 -33.49 14.17
C ALA A 57 19.55 -32.92 12.76
N ALA A 58 20.66 -32.65 12.08
CA ALA A 58 20.65 -32.24 10.67
C ALA A 58 19.80 -33.22 9.83
N GLY A 59 18.81 -32.69 9.09
CA GLY A 59 17.89 -33.49 8.27
C GLY A 59 16.64 -34.01 9.00
N THR A 60 16.48 -33.75 10.30
CA THR A 60 15.24 -34.06 11.03
C THR A 60 14.09 -33.22 10.49
N ARG A 61 12.94 -33.84 10.25
CA ARG A 61 11.71 -33.15 9.84
C ARG A 61 10.60 -33.44 10.84
N ALA A 62 9.98 -32.38 11.37
CA ALA A 62 8.79 -32.53 12.19
C ALA A 62 7.64 -33.16 11.40
N GLY A 63 6.80 -33.92 12.09
CA GLY A 63 5.54 -34.40 11.53
C GLY A 63 4.50 -33.28 11.43
N ASN A 64 3.40 -33.53 10.72
CA ASN A 64 2.35 -32.55 10.45
C ASN A 64 1.19 -32.65 11.44
N ILE A 65 0.38 -31.59 11.49
CA ILE A 65 -0.97 -31.61 12.07
C ILE A 65 -1.97 -31.55 10.92
N ASP A 66 -2.71 -32.62 10.68
CA ASP A 66 -3.70 -32.73 9.63
C ASP A 66 -5.11 -32.83 10.22
N VAL A 67 -5.96 -31.82 10.02
CA VAL A 67 -7.37 -31.83 10.42
C VAL A 67 -8.25 -31.84 9.17
N ASN A 68 -8.97 -32.92 8.96
CA ASN A 68 -9.84 -33.14 7.82
C ASN A 68 -11.29 -33.36 8.27
N ALA A 69 -12.08 -32.28 8.26
CA ALA A 69 -13.51 -32.30 8.55
C ALA A 69 -14.31 -32.27 7.24
N THR A 70 -15.37 -33.06 7.11
CA THR A 70 -16.29 -32.95 5.96
C THR A 70 -17.25 -31.76 6.11
N GLY A 71 -17.51 -31.33 7.34
CA GLY A 71 -18.32 -30.18 7.74
C GLY A 71 -17.45 -29.03 8.25
N ALA A 72 -17.64 -28.61 9.50
CA ALA A 72 -16.96 -27.45 10.07
C ALA A 72 -15.69 -27.81 10.85
N ILE A 73 -14.70 -26.92 10.81
CA ILE A 73 -13.67 -26.76 11.85
C ILE A 73 -14.03 -25.50 12.65
N ALA A 74 -14.35 -25.67 13.93
CA ALA A 74 -14.72 -24.58 14.83
C ALA A 74 -13.73 -24.47 15.98
N LEU A 75 -12.92 -23.42 15.96
CA LEU A 75 -11.89 -23.15 16.96
C LEU A 75 -12.27 -21.89 17.73
N ASP A 76 -12.26 -21.98 19.06
CA ASP A 76 -12.72 -20.87 19.89
C ASP A 76 -11.93 -20.74 21.20
N GLY A 77 -11.73 -19.49 21.61
CA GLY A 77 -11.25 -19.13 22.95
C GLY A 77 -9.73 -18.99 23.03
N ASP A 78 -9.31 -18.15 23.97
CA ASP A 78 -7.91 -17.90 24.27
C ASP A 78 -7.27 -19.20 24.82
N GLY A 79 -5.98 -19.37 24.55
CA GLY A 79 -5.26 -20.59 24.88
C GLY A 79 -5.53 -21.79 23.97
N THR A 80 -6.44 -21.66 22.99
CA THR A 80 -6.69 -22.72 21.99
C THR A 80 -5.61 -22.68 20.89
N PHE A 81 -4.79 -23.75 20.81
CA PHE A 81 -3.61 -23.79 19.95
C PHE A 81 -3.55 -25.01 19.02
N LEU A 82 -3.39 -24.78 17.71
CA LEU A 82 -2.90 -25.80 16.77
C LEU A 82 -1.47 -25.43 16.42
N SER A 83 -0.49 -26.09 17.03
CA SER A 83 0.90 -25.63 17.01
C SER A 83 1.85 -26.71 16.51
N ASN A 84 2.40 -26.49 15.32
CA ASN A 84 3.56 -27.20 14.80
C ASN A 84 4.80 -26.31 14.93
N ALA A 85 5.63 -26.57 15.93
CA ALA A 85 6.70 -25.63 16.28
C ALA A 85 8.04 -26.34 16.46
N VAL A 86 9.09 -25.80 15.84
CA VAL A 86 10.48 -26.09 16.20
C VAL A 86 10.84 -25.20 17.38
N LEU A 87 11.10 -25.78 18.55
CA LEU A 87 11.36 -25.02 19.77
C LEU A 87 12.81 -24.53 19.86
N GLU A 88 13.09 -23.73 20.89
CA GLU A 88 14.39 -23.13 21.11
C GLU A 88 15.52 -24.17 21.13
N ASN A 89 16.67 -23.81 20.55
CA ASN A 89 17.87 -24.65 20.41
C ASN A 89 17.66 -25.97 19.63
N ALA A 90 16.48 -26.21 19.06
CA ALA A 90 16.23 -27.38 18.22
C ALA A 90 16.79 -27.17 16.80
N THR A 91 17.09 -28.27 16.10
CA THR A 91 17.57 -28.26 14.70
C THR A 91 16.68 -29.14 13.81
N GLY A 92 16.52 -28.77 12.54
CA GLY A 92 15.75 -29.56 11.57
C GLY A 92 14.91 -28.71 10.61
N THR A 93 13.74 -29.22 10.24
CA THR A 93 12.71 -28.52 9.44
C THR A 93 11.35 -28.65 10.13
N GLY A 94 10.62 -27.54 10.22
CA GLY A 94 9.27 -27.51 10.77
C GLY A 94 8.27 -28.30 9.92
N GLY A 95 7.22 -28.80 10.58
CA GLY A 95 6.11 -29.46 9.90
C GLY A 95 4.95 -28.50 9.69
N ASP A 96 4.02 -28.91 8.84
CA ASP A 96 2.88 -28.08 8.46
C ASP A 96 1.68 -28.26 9.40
N VAL A 97 0.77 -27.31 9.35
CA VAL A 97 -0.60 -27.43 9.87
C VAL A 97 -1.56 -27.36 8.69
N ASN A 98 -2.27 -28.45 8.42
CA ASN A 98 -3.16 -28.60 7.28
C ASN A 98 -4.61 -28.74 7.76
N LEU A 99 -5.47 -27.80 7.37
CA LEU A 99 -6.89 -27.79 7.68
C LEU A 99 -7.70 -27.93 6.40
N THR A 100 -8.59 -28.93 6.35
CA THR A 100 -9.53 -29.12 5.24
C THR A 100 -10.94 -29.21 5.82
N ALA A 101 -11.85 -28.34 5.35
CA ALA A 101 -13.21 -28.25 5.85
C ALA A 101 -14.18 -27.66 4.83
N ASN A 102 -15.48 -27.81 5.09
CA ASN A 102 -16.48 -26.97 4.43
C ASN A 102 -16.43 -25.53 4.96
N SER A 103 -16.31 -25.35 6.27
CA SER A 103 -16.18 -24.04 6.91
C SER A 103 -15.12 -24.05 8.00
N LEU A 104 -14.42 -22.92 8.19
CA LEU A 104 -13.43 -22.72 9.24
C LEU A 104 -13.78 -21.47 10.04
N THR A 105 -13.88 -21.58 11.36
CA THR A 105 -13.96 -20.43 12.26
C THR A 105 -12.83 -20.48 13.28
N ALA A 106 -12.14 -19.37 13.47
CA ALA A 106 -11.12 -19.17 14.49
C ALA A 106 -11.40 -17.85 15.23
N THR A 107 -11.95 -17.96 16.43
CA THR A 107 -12.48 -16.83 17.19
C THR A 107 -11.83 -16.73 18.56
N ASN A 108 -11.92 -15.56 19.18
CA ASN A 108 -11.59 -15.39 20.59
C ASN A 108 -10.14 -15.70 21.02
N GLY A 109 -9.16 -15.55 20.14
CA GLY A 109 -7.72 -15.63 20.46
C GLY A 109 -7.00 -16.89 19.97
N VAL A 110 -7.68 -17.69 19.15
CA VAL A 110 -7.15 -18.94 18.58
C VAL A 110 -5.89 -18.69 17.76
N GLN A 111 -4.86 -19.54 17.94
CA GLN A 111 -3.68 -19.52 17.08
C GLN A 111 -3.48 -20.84 16.34
N ILE A 112 -3.50 -20.77 15.01
CA ILE A 112 -3.09 -21.83 14.09
C ILE A 112 -1.65 -21.51 13.67
N TYR A 113 -0.67 -22.30 14.10
CA TYR A 113 0.73 -21.91 14.14
C TYR A 113 1.66 -22.97 13.56
N ALA A 114 2.48 -22.57 12.59
CA ALA A 114 3.58 -23.36 12.04
C ALA A 114 4.88 -22.52 12.04
N GLY A 115 5.75 -22.66 13.05
CA GLY A 115 6.86 -21.72 13.23
C GLY A 115 8.14 -22.30 13.83
N THR A 116 9.17 -21.48 13.90
CA THR A 116 10.50 -21.87 14.40
C THR A 116 11.05 -20.86 15.40
N ARG A 117 11.45 -21.35 16.57
CA ARG A 117 12.30 -20.68 17.57
C ARG A 117 13.72 -21.27 17.59
N GLY A 118 13.99 -22.27 16.76
CA GLY A 118 15.27 -22.99 16.68
C GLY A 118 16.06 -22.68 15.41
N GLN A 119 17.05 -23.52 15.11
CA GLN A 119 17.85 -23.44 13.88
C GLN A 119 17.22 -24.36 12.81
N ALA A 120 16.11 -23.92 12.25
CA ALA A 120 15.28 -24.68 11.32
C ALA A 120 14.41 -23.75 10.49
N ASP A 121 14.09 -24.17 9.26
CA ASP A 121 13.03 -23.54 8.48
C ASP A 121 11.66 -23.82 9.14
N ALA A 122 10.77 -22.83 9.11
CA ALA A 122 9.40 -22.97 9.60
C ALA A 122 8.53 -23.78 8.64
N GLY A 123 7.52 -24.45 9.18
CA GLY A 123 6.47 -25.07 8.37
C GLY A 123 5.42 -24.07 7.92
N SER A 124 4.47 -24.54 7.11
CA SER A 124 3.37 -23.73 6.57
C SER A 124 2.04 -24.04 7.24
N VAL A 125 1.13 -23.06 7.20
CA VAL A 125 -0.29 -23.26 7.53
C VAL A 125 -1.08 -23.31 6.23
N ASN A 126 -1.72 -24.44 5.95
CA ASN A 126 -2.49 -24.67 4.73
C ASN A 126 -3.97 -24.86 5.09
N MET A 127 -4.85 -24.04 4.52
CA MET A 127 -6.27 -24.04 4.82
C MET A 127 -7.07 -24.16 3.51
N ASN A 128 -7.71 -25.32 3.34
CA ASN A 128 -8.55 -25.63 2.19
C ASN A 128 -10.01 -25.67 2.64
N VAL A 129 -10.71 -24.56 2.45
CA VAL A 129 -12.08 -24.37 2.93
C VAL A 129 -13.01 -24.24 1.73
N SER A 130 -14.02 -25.10 1.57
CA SER A 130 -14.85 -25.04 0.35
C SER A 130 -15.88 -23.91 0.35
N ASN A 131 -16.36 -23.48 1.53
CA ASN A 131 -17.38 -22.44 1.67
C ASN A 131 -16.82 -21.15 2.30
N ALA A 132 -16.67 -21.09 3.62
CA ALA A 132 -16.35 -19.84 4.31
C ALA A 132 -15.28 -20.02 5.40
N ALA A 133 -14.29 -19.14 5.40
CA ALA A 133 -13.30 -19.01 6.46
C ALA A 133 -13.49 -17.68 7.22
N SER A 134 -13.55 -17.73 8.54
CA SER A 134 -13.74 -16.57 9.41
C SER A 134 -12.70 -16.55 10.52
N PHE A 135 -11.99 -15.44 10.65
CA PHE A 135 -11.08 -15.15 11.75
C PHE A 135 -11.55 -13.90 12.46
N ASP A 136 -11.77 -14.01 13.76
CA ASP A 136 -12.28 -12.90 14.58
C ASP A 136 -11.40 -12.75 15.83
N GLY A 137 -10.71 -11.61 15.95
CA GLY A 137 -9.67 -11.39 16.95
C GLY A 137 -10.21 -11.27 18.39
N ALA A 138 -9.31 -11.33 19.38
CA ALA A 138 -9.65 -11.09 20.78
C ALA A 138 -8.48 -10.62 21.65
N LYS A 139 -8.82 -10.35 22.91
CA LYS A 139 -8.21 -9.39 23.84
C LYS A 139 -6.74 -9.64 24.20
N THR A 140 -6.28 -10.89 24.28
CA THR A 140 -4.91 -11.19 24.75
C THR A 140 -3.99 -11.61 23.62
N PHE A 141 -4.51 -12.36 22.65
CA PHE A 141 -3.81 -12.72 21.41
C PHE A 141 -4.75 -12.55 20.23
N SER A 142 -4.23 -12.04 19.11
CA SER A 142 -4.99 -12.02 17.86
C SER A 142 -5.33 -13.45 17.43
N SER A 143 -6.60 -13.69 17.09
CA SER A 143 -6.98 -14.91 16.38
C SER A 143 -6.28 -14.92 15.03
N GLY A 144 -5.74 -16.06 14.60
CA GLY A 144 -5.02 -16.05 13.34
C GLY A 144 -4.32 -17.33 12.92
N ALA A 145 -3.77 -17.23 11.71
CA ALA A 145 -2.87 -18.22 11.14
C ALA A 145 -1.47 -17.62 11.03
N TYR A 146 -0.48 -18.36 11.51
CA TYR A 146 0.88 -17.87 11.73
C TYR A 146 1.89 -18.85 11.17
N SER A 147 2.72 -18.41 10.24
CA SER A 147 4.01 -19.01 9.96
C SER A 147 5.12 -18.02 10.29
N ARG A 148 5.95 -18.33 11.29
CA ARG A 148 6.89 -17.33 11.84
C ARG A 148 8.27 -17.92 12.07
N VAL A 149 9.28 -17.11 11.75
CA VAL A 149 10.62 -17.23 12.33
C VAL A 149 10.66 -16.32 13.55
N GLU A 150 10.64 -16.88 14.75
CA GLU A 150 10.62 -16.12 16.00
C GLU A 150 11.99 -15.48 16.30
N SER A 151 12.07 -14.60 17.30
CA SER A 151 13.28 -13.81 17.61
C SER A 151 14.57 -14.61 17.83
N ALA A 152 14.48 -15.81 18.42
CA ALA A 152 15.60 -16.73 18.59
C ALA A 152 15.81 -17.67 17.38
N GLY A 153 14.86 -17.69 16.45
CA GLY A 153 14.83 -18.56 15.29
C GLY A 153 15.86 -18.16 14.23
N ARG A 154 16.46 -19.18 13.61
CA ARG A 154 17.32 -19.05 12.43
C ARG A 154 16.89 -20.05 11.35
N GLY A 155 16.32 -19.56 10.26
CA GLY A 155 15.80 -20.37 9.16
C GLY A 155 14.83 -19.56 8.30
N GLN A 156 14.37 -20.14 7.20
CA GLN A 156 13.39 -19.50 6.32
C GLN A 156 11.97 -19.65 6.88
N GLY A 157 11.14 -18.62 6.69
CA GLY A 157 9.73 -18.64 7.03
C GLY A 157 8.93 -19.54 6.08
N GLY A 158 7.91 -20.21 6.61
CA GLY A 158 6.93 -20.97 5.83
C GLY A 158 5.78 -20.07 5.37
N SER A 159 4.82 -20.66 4.66
CA SER A 159 3.70 -19.89 4.08
C SER A 159 2.42 -20.01 4.89
N VAL A 160 1.54 -19.02 4.76
CA VAL A 160 0.12 -19.13 5.11
C VAL A 160 -0.67 -19.18 3.82
N ASN A 161 -1.29 -20.32 3.54
CA ASN A 161 -2.08 -20.56 2.33
C ASN A 161 -3.55 -20.75 2.72
N LEU A 162 -4.44 -19.97 2.11
CA LEU A 162 -5.88 -20.08 2.33
C LEU A 162 -6.63 -20.09 0.99
N THR A 163 -7.40 -21.15 0.78
CA THR A 163 -8.41 -21.21 -0.28
C THR A 163 -9.79 -21.24 0.36
N ALA A 164 -10.69 -20.34 -0.03
CA ALA A 164 -12.05 -20.24 0.50
C ALA A 164 -13.07 -19.80 -0.55
N GLY A 165 -14.37 -20.07 -0.34
CA GLY A 165 -15.44 -19.40 -1.08
C GLY A 165 -15.52 -17.93 -0.69
N SER A 166 -15.59 -17.64 0.61
CA SER A 166 -15.50 -16.31 1.21
C SER A 166 -14.52 -16.28 2.39
N LEU A 167 -13.95 -15.11 2.66
CA LEU A 167 -13.04 -14.87 3.77
C LEU A 167 -13.49 -13.63 4.56
N SER A 168 -13.57 -13.76 5.88
CA SER A 168 -13.73 -12.64 6.81
C SER A 168 -12.59 -12.65 7.82
N VAL A 169 -11.87 -11.54 7.94
CA VAL A 169 -10.84 -11.32 8.97
C VAL A 169 -11.22 -10.02 9.66
N THR A 170 -11.52 -10.08 10.96
CA THR A 170 -12.13 -8.95 11.68
C THR A 170 -11.56 -8.80 13.09
N ASN A 171 -11.81 -7.64 13.69
CA ASN A 171 -11.58 -7.37 15.11
C ASN A 171 -10.16 -7.70 15.62
N GLY A 172 -9.14 -7.36 14.85
CA GLY A 172 -7.73 -7.56 15.19
C GLY A 172 -7.19 -8.96 14.86
N ALA A 173 -7.91 -9.75 14.07
CA ALA A 173 -7.44 -11.04 13.57
C ALA A 173 -6.33 -10.89 12.50
N VAL A 174 -5.42 -11.86 12.44
CA VAL A 174 -4.18 -11.77 11.66
C VAL A 174 -3.91 -13.04 10.85
N LEU A 175 -3.50 -12.87 9.59
CA LEU A 175 -2.86 -13.91 8.77
C LEU A 175 -1.41 -13.51 8.52
N GLN A 176 -0.43 -14.31 8.94
CA GLN A 176 0.96 -13.84 9.01
C GLN A 176 2.02 -14.85 8.64
N ALA A 177 2.99 -14.42 7.82
CA ALA A 177 4.16 -15.20 7.39
C ALA A 177 5.52 -14.50 7.72
N SER A 178 5.59 -13.71 8.80
CA SER A 178 6.71 -12.80 9.12
C SER A 178 7.97 -13.47 9.70
N THR A 179 9.09 -12.73 9.67
CA THR A 179 10.33 -13.04 10.39
C THR A 179 10.61 -12.01 11.49
N PHE A 180 10.85 -12.48 12.70
CA PHE A 180 11.33 -11.75 13.88
C PHE A 180 12.78 -12.09 14.22
N GLY A 181 13.32 -13.15 13.61
CA GLY A 181 14.67 -13.69 13.83
C GLY A 181 15.55 -13.54 12.59
N ARG A 182 16.40 -14.54 12.33
CA ARG A 182 17.33 -14.52 11.19
C ARG A 182 16.90 -15.48 10.08
N GLY A 183 16.58 -14.92 8.92
CA GLY A 183 16.12 -15.63 7.72
C GLY A 183 14.91 -14.95 7.11
N ASN A 184 14.63 -15.27 5.85
CA ASN A 184 13.61 -14.56 5.09
C ASN A 184 12.22 -14.93 5.59
N ALA A 185 11.29 -13.98 5.51
CA ALA A 185 9.88 -14.24 5.72
C ALA A 185 9.32 -15.14 4.59
N GLY A 186 8.22 -15.85 4.87
CA GLY A 186 7.60 -16.77 3.92
C GLY A 186 6.61 -16.07 2.99
N SER A 187 5.50 -16.70 2.62
CA SER A 187 4.48 -16.05 1.77
C SER A 187 3.08 -16.16 2.36
N VAL A 188 2.23 -15.19 2.09
CA VAL A 188 0.79 -15.30 2.38
C VAL A 188 0.05 -15.37 1.05
N ASN A 189 -0.58 -16.51 0.77
CA ASN A 189 -1.32 -16.76 -0.46
C ASN A 189 -2.79 -16.97 -0.14
N ILE A 190 -3.63 -16.04 -0.59
CA ILE A 190 -5.07 -16.01 -0.35
C ILE A 190 -5.80 -16.14 -1.68
N ASN A 191 -6.62 -17.19 -1.81
CA ASN A 191 -7.45 -17.43 -2.98
C ASN A 191 -8.91 -17.56 -2.55
N VAL A 192 -9.68 -16.52 -2.80
CA VAL A 192 -11.08 -16.42 -2.37
C VAL A 192 -11.97 -16.31 -3.60
N ARG A 193 -12.97 -17.19 -3.72
CA ARG A 193 -13.79 -17.23 -4.94
C ARG A 193 -14.75 -16.03 -5.05
N GLU A 194 -15.25 -15.55 -3.93
CA GLU A 194 -16.22 -14.46 -3.83
C GLU A 194 -15.58 -13.27 -3.11
N THR A 195 -15.89 -13.04 -1.84
CA THR A 195 -15.49 -11.83 -1.14
C THR A 195 -14.46 -12.10 -0.07
N ALA A 196 -13.39 -11.31 -0.04
CA ALA A 196 -12.46 -11.20 1.07
C ALA A 196 -12.70 -9.87 1.81
N ILE A 197 -12.96 -9.94 3.12
CA ILE A 197 -13.19 -8.79 3.99
C ILE A 197 -12.10 -8.75 5.05
N PHE A 198 -11.45 -7.60 5.18
CA PHE A 198 -10.57 -7.24 6.27
C PHE A 198 -11.12 -5.97 6.92
N ASP A 199 -11.59 -6.06 8.16
CA ASP A 199 -12.17 -4.91 8.87
C ASP A 199 -11.50 -4.67 10.23
N GLY A 200 -10.99 -3.46 10.41
CA GLY A 200 -10.01 -3.09 11.43
C GLY A 200 -10.57 -2.54 12.74
N THR A 201 -11.74 -2.96 13.22
CA THR A 201 -12.25 -2.48 14.51
C THR A 201 -11.67 -3.24 15.70
N THR A 202 -10.61 -2.71 16.32
CA THR A 202 -10.25 -3.11 17.70
C THR A 202 -10.42 -1.93 18.65
N ILE A 203 -11.06 -2.21 19.79
CA ILE A 203 -11.28 -1.30 20.93
C ILE A 203 -10.11 -1.29 21.93
N ASP A 204 -9.02 -2.02 21.65
CA ASP A 204 -7.87 -2.16 22.54
C ASP A 204 -6.63 -1.51 21.92
N GLU A 205 -5.96 -0.64 22.69
CA GLU A 205 -4.75 0.08 22.33
C GLU A 205 -3.54 -0.84 22.05
N ASN A 206 -3.60 -2.11 22.49
CA ASN A 206 -2.52 -3.08 22.33
C ASN A 206 -2.76 -4.13 21.23
N ALA A 207 -3.95 -4.18 20.64
CA ALA A 207 -4.25 -5.19 19.63
C ALA A 207 -3.61 -4.83 18.28
N PHE A 208 -3.15 -5.86 17.55
CA PHE A 208 -2.75 -5.69 16.16
C PHE A 208 -3.95 -5.25 15.33
N SER A 209 -3.72 -4.36 14.35
CA SER A 209 -4.74 -4.12 13.33
C SER A 209 -5.07 -5.42 12.59
N THR A 210 -6.33 -5.56 12.22
CA THR A 210 -6.79 -6.66 11.37
C THR A 210 -5.98 -6.69 10.09
N GLY A 211 -5.50 -7.85 9.66
CA GLY A 211 -4.77 -7.85 8.39
C GLY A 211 -3.98 -9.07 7.99
N ILE A 212 -3.26 -8.87 6.88
CA ILE A 212 -2.22 -9.76 6.40
C ILE A 212 -0.85 -9.15 6.66
N TYR A 213 0.04 -9.92 7.29
CA TYR A 213 1.37 -9.48 7.67
C TYR A 213 2.44 -10.40 7.09
N ASN A 214 3.30 -9.87 6.24
CA ASN A 214 4.46 -10.60 5.73
C ASN A 214 5.72 -9.73 5.80
N ARG A 215 6.28 -9.63 7.00
CA ARG A 215 7.23 -8.56 7.33
C ARG A 215 8.52 -9.09 7.93
N VAL A 216 9.55 -8.27 7.81
CA VAL A 216 10.71 -8.31 8.71
C VAL A 216 10.37 -7.41 9.89
N GLU A 217 10.22 -7.98 11.08
CA GLU A 217 9.73 -7.23 12.24
C GLU A 217 10.86 -6.51 12.99
N THR A 218 10.52 -5.47 13.74
CA THR A 218 11.46 -4.53 14.40
C THR A 218 12.18 -5.12 15.61
N ALA A 219 12.24 -6.45 15.78
CA ALA A 219 13.00 -7.06 16.87
C ALA A 219 14.50 -6.76 16.67
N ASN A 220 15.23 -6.44 17.75
CA ASN A 220 16.60 -5.88 17.80
C ASN A 220 17.71 -6.66 17.05
N SER A 221 17.39 -7.71 16.30
CA SER A 221 18.32 -8.49 15.50
C SER A 221 17.66 -9.20 14.31
N ALA A 222 16.44 -8.81 13.90
CA ALA A 222 15.77 -9.42 12.76
C ALA A 222 16.54 -9.07 11.47
N VAL A 223 16.92 -10.10 10.72
CA VAL A 223 17.64 -9.96 9.45
C VAL A 223 17.07 -10.97 8.46
N GLY A 224 16.54 -10.49 7.35
CA GLY A 224 15.99 -11.33 6.29
C GLY A 224 15.19 -10.51 5.29
N GLU A 225 14.91 -11.09 4.14
CA GLU A 225 14.05 -10.48 3.13
C GLU A 225 12.57 -10.64 3.51
N GLY A 226 11.77 -9.59 3.29
CA GLY A 226 10.32 -9.65 3.34
C GLY A 226 9.77 -10.54 2.22
N GLY A 227 8.72 -11.30 2.54
CA GLY A 227 8.16 -12.25 1.61
C GLY A 227 6.95 -11.72 0.83
N SER A 228 6.41 -12.51 -0.10
CA SER A 228 5.33 -12.03 -0.97
C SER A 228 3.93 -12.24 -0.37
N ILE A 229 3.03 -11.31 -0.65
CA ILE A 229 1.59 -11.49 -0.42
C ILE A 229 0.91 -11.58 -1.79
N ASN A 230 0.18 -12.66 -2.02
CA ASN A 230 -0.62 -12.87 -3.23
C ASN A 230 -2.08 -13.03 -2.82
N LEU A 231 -2.94 -12.10 -3.25
CA LEU A 231 -4.37 -12.12 -2.95
C LEU A 231 -5.16 -12.16 -4.26
N VAL A 232 -5.96 -13.20 -4.41
CA VAL A 232 -6.94 -13.36 -5.50
C VAL A 232 -8.34 -13.39 -4.89
N ALA A 233 -9.24 -12.51 -5.36
CA ALA A 233 -10.62 -12.47 -4.89
C ALA A 233 -11.63 -12.09 -6.00
N GLY A 234 -12.91 -12.36 -5.78
CA GLY A 234 -13.99 -11.73 -6.55
C GLY A 234 -14.15 -10.25 -6.19
N SER A 235 -14.22 -9.93 -4.89
CA SER A 235 -14.17 -8.57 -4.35
C SER A 235 -13.32 -8.51 -3.09
N LEU A 236 -12.69 -7.36 -2.83
CA LEU A 236 -11.85 -7.12 -1.65
C LEU A 236 -12.28 -5.85 -0.94
N PHE A 237 -12.49 -5.96 0.36
CA PHE A 237 -12.77 -4.85 1.27
C PHE A 237 -11.67 -4.79 2.33
N VAL A 238 -11.01 -3.64 2.45
CA VAL A 238 -10.03 -3.35 3.50
C VAL A 238 -10.47 -2.06 4.17
N THR A 239 -11.10 -2.19 5.34
CA THR A 239 -11.83 -1.10 5.99
C THR A 239 -11.45 -0.95 7.45
N GLY A 240 -11.83 0.18 8.05
CA GLY A 240 -11.74 0.39 9.50
C GLY A 240 -10.32 0.34 10.05
N GLY A 241 -9.30 0.65 9.25
CA GLY A 241 -7.89 0.59 9.64
C GLY A 241 -7.19 -0.74 9.40
N ALA A 242 -7.84 -1.69 8.73
CA ALA A 242 -7.24 -2.97 8.38
C ALA A 242 -6.06 -2.81 7.39
N VAL A 243 -5.06 -3.67 7.48
CA VAL A 243 -3.83 -3.56 6.67
C VAL A 243 -3.47 -4.85 5.93
N ILE A 244 -2.94 -4.71 4.73
CA ILE A 244 -2.26 -5.79 4.00
C ILE A 244 -0.83 -5.32 3.76
N THR A 245 0.14 -5.91 4.46
CA THR A 245 1.50 -5.35 4.55
C THR A 245 2.62 -6.38 4.34
N ALA A 246 3.50 -6.09 3.38
CA ALA A 246 4.73 -6.81 3.10
C ALA A 246 6.00 -6.01 3.49
N SER A 247 5.88 -5.05 4.40
CA SER A 247 6.95 -4.09 4.75
C SER A 247 8.15 -4.70 5.49
N THR A 248 9.30 -4.04 5.44
CA THR A 248 10.47 -4.32 6.29
C THR A 248 10.59 -3.30 7.42
N GLY A 249 10.82 -3.78 8.64
CA GLY A 249 11.02 -3.00 9.86
C GLY A 249 12.43 -3.10 10.44
N ALA A 250 13.29 -3.94 9.88
CA ALA A 250 14.66 -4.14 10.36
C ALA A 250 15.64 -4.20 9.17
N GLN A 251 16.47 -5.23 9.06
CA GLN A 251 17.43 -5.36 7.96
C GLN A 251 16.97 -6.37 6.90
N GLY A 252 16.92 -5.94 5.65
CA GLY A 252 16.52 -6.70 4.46
C GLY A 252 15.39 -6.01 3.69
N ASN A 253 15.19 -6.35 2.41
CA ASN A 253 14.23 -5.65 1.57
C ASN A 253 12.79 -5.96 1.98
N ALA A 254 11.86 -5.06 1.67
CA ALA A 254 10.44 -5.33 1.79
C ALA A 254 9.98 -6.34 0.71
N GLY A 255 8.92 -7.07 1.01
CA GLY A 255 8.33 -8.06 0.11
C GLY A 255 7.31 -7.45 -0.86
N ASN A 256 7.00 -8.18 -1.94
CA ASN A 256 6.05 -7.72 -2.95
C ASN A 256 4.59 -8.05 -2.57
N LEU A 257 3.66 -7.21 -3.02
CA LEU A 257 2.22 -7.39 -2.85
C LEU A 257 1.53 -7.44 -4.21
N THR A 258 0.87 -8.56 -4.52
CA THR A 258 0.07 -8.73 -5.73
C THR A 258 -1.39 -8.95 -5.35
N VAL A 259 -2.26 -8.06 -5.80
CA VAL A 259 -3.71 -8.08 -5.54
C VAL A 259 -4.45 -8.15 -6.87
N ILE A 260 -5.08 -9.28 -7.16
CA ILE A 260 -5.83 -9.53 -8.39
C ILE A 260 -7.28 -9.80 -8.00
N VAL A 261 -8.16 -8.83 -8.26
CA VAL A 261 -9.55 -8.88 -7.82
C VAL A 261 -10.45 -8.69 -9.02
N ARG A 262 -11.47 -9.54 -9.20
CA ARG A 262 -12.29 -9.49 -10.42
C ARG A 262 -13.13 -8.21 -10.50
N ASP A 263 -13.79 -7.84 -9.42
CA ASP A 263 -14.86 -6.85 -9.44
C ASP A 263 -14.46 -5.52 -8.81
N ASN A 264 -14.33 -5.45 -7.49
CA ASN A 264 -14.05 -4.19 -6.80
C ASN A 264 -13.06 -4.40 -5.66
N ILE A 265 -12.12 -3.46 -5.54
CA ILE A 265 -11.28 -3.25 -4.37
C ILE A 265 -11.74 -1.96 -3.70
N ILE A 266 -12.13 -2.05 -2.44
CA ILE A 266 -12.48 -0.89 -1.61
C ILE A 266 -11.47 -0.81 -0.46
N LEU A 267 -10.68 0.25 -0.46
CA LEU A 267 -9.85 0.64 0.67
C LEU A 267 -10.51 1.87 1.29
N ASP A 268 -10.94 1.78 2.54
CA ASP A 268 -11.73 2.84 3.17
C ASP A 268 -11.41 3.05 4.65
N GLY A 269 -11.31 4.32 5.05
CA GLY A 269 -11.27 4.71 6.45
C GLY A 269 -9.88 4.61 7.09
N ALA A 270 -9.75 5.28 8.23
CA ALA A 270 -8.75 4.96 9.24
C ALA A 270 -9.39 4.11 10.35
N GLY A 271 -8.56 3.34 11.07
CA GLY A 271 -8.94 2.69 12.31
C GLY A 271 -8.95 3.69 13.48
N PRO A 272 -9.52 3.31 14.63
CA PRO A 272 -9.60 4.21 15.78
C PRO A 272 -8.21 4.72 16.19
N LEU A 273 -8.13 6.03 16.46
CA LEU A 273 -6.99 6.69 17.09
C LEU A 273 -6.62 5.94 18.37
N SER A 274 -5.43 5.35 18.44
CA SER A 274 -4.86 4.94 19.72
C SER A 274 -4.34 6.19 20.44
N PRO A 275 -4.93 6.61 21.58
CA PRO A 275 -4.51 7.79 22.33
C PRO A 275 -3.07 7.68 22.87
N SER A 276 -2.57 6.45 23.07
CA SER A 276 -1.25 6.18 23.64
C SER A 276 -0.11 6.21 22.62
N LEU A 277 -0.40 6.06 21.32
CA LEU A 277 0.60 6.10 20.24
C LEU A 277 0.48 7.32 19.33
N GLY A 278 -0.63 8.06 19.37
CA GLY A 278 -0.77 9.35 18.68
C GLY A 278 -0.79 9.27 17.14
N PHE A 279 -1.10 8.11 16.56
CA PHE A 279 -1.20 7.93 15.10
C PHE A 279 -2.50 7.19 14.71
N SER A 280 -3.19 7.70 13.69
CA SER A 280 -4.27 7.00 12.98
C SER A 280 -3.70 5.93 12.05
N GLN A 281 -4.19 4.68 12.14
CA GLN A 281 -3.82 3.63 11.19
C GLN A 281 -4.79 3.62 10.01
N SER A 282 -4.34 4.14 8.87
CA SER A 282 -5.09 4.07 7.62
C SER A 282 -5.30 2.65 7.14
N SER A 283 -6.52 2.35 6.67
CA SER A 283 -6.76 1.14 5.87
C SER A 283 -5.86 1.16 4.64
N GLY A 284 -5.27 0.02 4.25
CA GLY A 284 -4.43 0.07 3.07
C GLY A 284 -3.57 -1.13 2.72
N LEU A 285 -2.81 -0.91 1.64
CA LEU A 285 -1.86 -1.84 1.05
C LEU A 285 -0.45 -1.27 1.22
N PHE A 286 0.47 -2.02 1.82
CA PHE A 286 1.80 -1.52 2.21
C PHE A 286 2.92 -2.48 1.80
N SER A 287 3.98 -1.94 1.20
CA SER A 287 5.20 -2.66 0.81
C SER A 287 6.41 -1.73 0.98
N SER A 288 6.59 -1.27 2.22
CA SER A 288 7.49 -0.14 2.55
C SER A 288 8.70 -0.53 3.38
N VAL A 289 9.72 0.32 3.35
CA VAL A 289 10.87 0.30 4.28
C VAL A 289 10.54 1.25 5.42
N LYS A 290 10.38 0.76 6.66
CA LYS A 290 10.03 1.62 7.80
C LYS A 290 11.20 2.50 8.25
N GLU A 291 10.93 3.55 9.03
CA GLU A 291 11.85 4.66 9.36
C GLU A 291 13.25 4.23 9.85
N THR A 292 13.33 3.16 10.65
CA THR A 292 14.60 2.65 11.19
C THR A 292 15.18 1.47 10.40
N ALA A 293 14.47 1.01 9.37
CA ALA A 293 14.83 -0.17 8.59
C ALA A 293 15.89 0.14 7.53
N VAL A 294 16.55 -0.91 7.06
CA VAL A 294 17.56 -0.87 5.99
C VAL A 294 17.24 -1.94 4.96
N GLY A 295 16.92 -1.54 3.74
CA GLY A 295 16.56 -2.43 2.63
C GLY A 295 15.82 -1.66 1.54
N GLU A 296 15.62 -2.28 0.38
CA GLU A 296 14.83 -1.71 -0.72
C GLU A 296 13.33 -1.92 -0.51
N GLY A 297 12.51 -0.99 -1.00
CA GLY A 297 11.05 -1.08 -1.01
C GLY A 297 10.55 -2.17 -1.96
N GLY A 298 9.43 -2.80 -1.61
CA GLY A 298 8.83 -3.84 -2.44
C GLY A 298 7.81 -3.25 -3.41
N ASN A 299 7.37 -4.05 -4.38
CA ASN A 299 6.42 -3.61 -5.40
C ASN A 299 4.98 -3.96 -5.01
N ILE A 300 4.04 -3.07 -5.38
CA ILE A 300 2.60 -3.31 -5.30
C ILE A 300 2.05 -3.41 -6.72
N ARG A 301 1.40 -4.53 -7.04
CA ARG A 301 0.63 -4.72 -8.28
C ARG A 301 -0.85 -4.91 -7.94
N ILE A 302 -1.70 -4.08 -8.51
CA ILE A 302 -3.15 -4.13 -8.37
C ILE A 302 -3.77 -4.35 -9.74
N SER A 303 -4.64 -5.35 -9.87
CA SER A 303 -5.47 -5.55 -11.06
C SER A 303 -6.92 -5.77 -10.66
N THR A 304 -7.82 -4.92 -11.14
CA THR A 304 -9.26 -4.98 -10.80
C THR A 304 -10.14 -4.29 -11.82
N ARG A 305 -11.44 -4.56 -11.86
CA ARG A 305 -12.35 -3.70 -12.63
C ARG A 305 -12.49 -2.32 -11.99
N SER A 306 -12.64 -2.25 -10.66
CA SER A 306 -12.76 -0.98 -9.93
C SER A 306 -11.87 -0.94 -8.70
N LEU A 307 -11.14 0.15 -8.51
CA LEU A 307 -10.39 0.49 -7.29
C LEU A 307 -10.94 1.79 -6.70
N SER A 308 -11.36 1.74 -5.43
CA SER A 308 -11.71 2.93 -4.64
C SER A 308 -10.79 3.03 -3.43
N VAL A 309 -10.17 4.20 -3.23
CA VAL A 309 -9.34 4.52 -2.08
C VAL A 309 -9.88 5.81 -1.46
N THR A 310 -10.54 5.68 -0.32
CA THR A 310 -11.32 6.77 0.28
C THR A 310 -11.09 6.94 1.78
N ASN A 311 -11.42 8.12 2.29
CA ASN A 311 -11.44 8.43 3.72
C ASN A 311 -10.14 8.05 4.45
N SER A 312 -9.01 8.63 4.06
CA SER A 312 -7.65 8.33 4.58
C SER A 312 -7.07 6.96 4.28
N ALA A 313 -7.70 6.14 3.43
CA ALA A 313 -7.07 4.90 2.97
C ALA A 313 -5.83 5.15 2.08
N LEU A 314 -4.87 4.22 2.12
CA LEU A 314 -3.54 4.39 1.49
C LEU A 314 -3.08 3.16 0.69
N VAL A 315 -2.31 3.42 -0.38
CA VAL A 315 -1.47 2.43 -1.07
C VAL A 315 -0.03 2.91 -1.04
N ILE A 316 0.88 2.19 -0.37
CA ILE A 316 2.23 2.68 -0.06
C ILE A 316 3.34 1.70 -0.44
N ALA A 317 4.26 2.13 -1.28
CA ALA A 317 5.54 1.44 -1.58
C ALA A 317 6.79 2.27 -1.20
N SER A 318 6.59 3.29 -0.35
CA SER A 318 7.62 4.26 0.07
C SER A 318 8.83 3.65 0.79
N ALA A 319 9.95 4.39 0.76
CA ALA A 319 11.07 4.19 1.65
C ALA A 319 11.10 5.27 2.73
N LEU A 320 10.67 4.90 3.94
CA LEU A 320 10.75 5.75 5.13
C LEU A 320 12.13 5.63 5.80
N GLY A 321 12.77 4.46 5.71
CA GLY A 321 14.14 4.19 6.18
C GLY A 321 15.19 4.16 5.06
N LYS A 322 16.33 3.52 5.30
CA LYS A 322 17.44 3.48 4.33
C LYS A 322 17.16 2.52 3.17
N GLY A 323 16.95 3.06 1.98
CA GLY A 323 16.80 2.35 0.71
C GLY A 323 15.96 3.16 -0.28
N ASN A 324 15.68 2.60 -1.46
CA ASN A 324 14.79 3.22 -2.45
C ASN A 324 13.35 2.74 -2.26
N GLY A 325 12.38 3.55 -2.70
CA GLY A 325 10.98 3.13 -2.81
C GLY A 325 10.78 2.09 -3.93
N GLY A 326 9.71 1.30 -3.83
CA GLY A 326 9.38 0.26 -4.80
C GLY A 326 8.62 0.76 -6.03
N ARG A 327 7.87 -0.10 -6.73
CA ARG A 327 6.95 0.30 -7.80
C ARG A 327 5.51 0.05 -7.40
N ILE A 328 4.62 0.98 -7.75
CA ILE A 328 3.17 0.77 -7.72
C ILE A 328 2.66 0.69 -9.15
N LEU A 329 2.01 -0.42 -9.51
CA LEU A 329 1.39 -0.64 -10.80
C LEU A 329 -0.09 -0.98 -10.61
N ILE A 330 -0.98 -0.16 -11.17
CA ILE A 330 -2.42 -0.32 -11.08
C ILE A 330 -2.98 -0.48 -12.49
N ASP A 331 -3.65 -1.60 -12.74
CA ASP A 331 -4.38 -1.90 -13.97
C ASP A 331 -5.87 -2.03 -13.62
N ALA A 332 -6.71 -1.02 -13.94
CA ALA A 332 -8.14 -1.09 -13.63
C ALA A 332 -9.06 -0.31 -14.56
N ASP A 333 -10.31 -0.73 -14.77
CA ASP A 333 -11.24 0.08 -15.59
C ASP A 333 -11.50 1.43 -14.92
N THR A 334 -11.76 1.44 -13.61
CA THR A 334 -11.98 2.68 -12.85
C THR A 334 -11.09 2.77 -11.62
N VAL A 335 -10.44 3.92 -11.43
CA VAL A 335 -9.70 4.25 -10.22
C VAL A 335 -10.27 5.55 -9.64
N ASN A 336 -10.75 5.49 -8.41
CA ASN A 336 -11.29 6.63 -7.67
C ASN A 336 -10.51 6.83 -6.37
N LEU A 337 -9.86 7.98 -6.22
CA LEU A 337 -9.21 8.42 -5.00
C LEU A 337 -9.98 9.64 -4.48
N ALA A 338 -10.48 9.61 -3.25
CA ALA A 338 -11.23 10.74 -2.72
C ALA A 338 -11.16 10.87 -1.20
N GLY A 339 -11.13 12.12 -0.74
CA GLY A 339 -11.37 12.46 0.64
C GLY A 339 -10.12 12.51 1.51
N VAL A 340 -10.36 13.08 2.68
CA VAL A 340 -9.39 13.31 3.73
C VAL A 340 -10.13 13.02 5.03
N ASP A 341 -9.50 12.28 5.92
CA ASP A 341 -10.01 12.02 7.27
C ASP A 341 -8.88 12.22 8.29
N ASP A 342 -9.22 12.82 9.44
CA ASP A 342 -8.25 13.17 10.51
C ASP A 342 -6.99 13.90 10.00
N GLY A 343 -7.16 14.88 9.11
CA GLY A 343 -6.04 15.63 8.55
C GLY A 343 -5.33 14.95 7.38
N GLN A 344 -5.39 13.62 7.26
CA GLN A 344 -4.63 12.81 6.32
C GLN A 344 -5.37 12.58 5.00
N PRO A 345 -4.79 12.93 3.83
CA PRO A 345 -5.40 12.58 2.56
C PRO A 345 -5.39 11.09 2.27
N SER A 346 -6.43 10.59 1.61
CA SER A 346 -6.36 9.34 0.87
C SER A 346 -5.35 9.44 -0.27
N GLY A 347 -4.71 8.33 -0.61
CA GLY A 347 -3.82 8.38 -1.76
C GLY A 347 -2.92 7.18 -2.04
N ILE A 348 -2.12 7.36 -3.08
CA ILE A 348 -1.09 6.44 -3.53
C ILE A 348 0.27 7.11 -3.30
N TYR A 349 1.11 6.46 -2.51
CA TYR A 349 2.35 7.03 -1.99
C TYR A 349 3.55 6.15 -2.35
N ASN A 350 4.51 6.77 -3.00
CA ASN A 350 5.80 6.15 -3.29
C ASN A 350 6.95 7.13 -3.01
N THR A 351 6.95 7.60 -1.76
CA THR A 351 7.75 8.72 -1.28
C THR A 351 9.05 8.28 -0.63
N THR A 352 9.97 9.23 -0.43
CA THR A 352 11.06 9.10 0.55
C THR A 352 10.94 10.11 1.66
N GLU A 353 11.19 9.67 2.89
CA GLU A 353 11.15 10.51 4.09
C GLU A 353 12.53 11.12 4.41
N PRO A 354 12.62 12.15 5.28
CA PRO A 354 13.89 12.83 5.57
C PRO A 354 15.01 11.92 6.08
N THR A 355 14.66 10.84 6.77
CA THR A 355 15.61 9.84 7.30
C THR A 355 16.03 8.79 6.27
N ALA A 356 15.30 8.70 5.15
CA ALA A 356 15.65 7.80 4.05
C ALA A 356 16.87 8.29 3.29
N THR A 357 17.64 7.38 2.69
CA THR A 357 18.86 7.70 1.91
C THR A 357 18.76 7.36 0.42
N GLY A 358 17.67 6.76 -0.05
CA GLY A 358 17.46 6.39 -1.45
C GLY A 358 16.50 7.30 -2.20
N ARG A 359 16.12 6.88 -3.40
CA ARG A 359 15.21 7.55 -4.34
C ARG A 359 13.77 7.14 -4.12
N ALA A 360 12.84 8.01 -4.51
CA ALA A 360 11.42 7.65 -4.58
C ALA A 360 11.19 6.67 -5.74
N GLY A 361 10.17 5.84 -5.59
CA GLY A 361 9.86 4.78 -6.55
C GLY A 361 9.01 5.25 -7.73
N GLU A 362 8.52 4.32 -8.56
CA GLU A 362 7.67 4.63 -9.72
C GLU A 362 6.19 4.33 -9.46
N ILE A 363 5.28 5.17 -9.97
CA ILE A 363 3.84 4.89 -9.98
C ILE A 363 3.36 4.84 -11.42
N THR A 364 2.72 3.74 -11.81
CA THR A 364 2.04 3.59 -13.10
C THR A 364 0.58 3.23 -12.88
N ILE A 365 -0.32 4.01 -13.50
CA ILE A 365 -1.76 3.75 -13.47
C ILE A 365 -2.26 3.63 -14.91
N ASN A 366 -2.81 2.45 -15.24
CA ASN A 366 -3.51 2.19 -16.48
C ASN A 366 -5.00 2.07 -16.14
N ALA A 367 -5.81 2.99 -16.66
CA ALA A 367 -7.24 2.94 -16.42
C ALA A 367 -8.12 3.38 -17.58
N ASN A 368 -9.40 3.01 -17.58
CA ASN A 368 -10.34 3.68 -18.48
C ASN A 368 -10.68 5.06 -17.91
N SER A 369 -11.00 5.15 -16.61
CA SER A 369 -11.28 6.40 -15.93
C SER A 369 -10.47 6.52 -14.63
N LEU A 370 -9.69 7.59 -14.50
CA LEU A 370 -9.03 7.97 -13.25
C LEU A 370 -9.66 9.25 -12.69
N ARG A 371 -10.03 9.22 -11.42
CA ARG A 371 -10.50 10.39 -10.67
C ARG A 371 -9.71 10.54 -9.37
N VAL A 372 -9.18 11.73 -9.16
CA VAL A 372 -8.52 12.16 -7.92
C VAL A 372 -9.28 13.37 -7.41
N ALA A 373 -9.97 13.24 -6.28
CA ALA A 373 -10.90 14.26 -5.83
C ALA A 373 -10.73 14.60 -4.35
N ASP A 374 -11.28 15.74 -3.96
CA ASP A 374 -11.57 16.08 -2.56
C ASP A 374 -10.33 15.95 -1.65
N GLY A 375 -9.21 16.53 -2.09
CA GLY A 375 -7.93 16.54 -1.38
C GLY A 375 -7.04 15.30 -1.54
N ALA A 376 -7.51 14.25 -2.24
CA ALA A 376 -6.75 13.02 -2.44
C ALA A 376 -5.49 13.21 -3.29
N VAL A 377 -4.51 12.30 -3.11
CA VAL A 377 -3.15 12.49 -3.63
C VAL A 377 -2.58 11.25 -4.33
N ILE A 378 -1.89 11.46 -5.46
CA ILE A 378 -0.94 10.50 -6.04
C ILE A 378 0.45 11.14 -5.95
N THR A 379 1.39 10.52 -5.23
CA THR A 379 2.69 11.18 -4.97
C THR A 379 3.88 10.25 -5.00
N SER A 380 4.94 10.71 -5.67
CA SER A 380 6.27 10.08 -5.74
C SER A 380 7.37 11.05 -5.34
N ARG A 381 7.06 11.93 -4.37
CA ARG A 381 7.95 13.00 -3.90
C ARG A 381 9.17 12.50 -3.12
N THR A 382 10.19 13.34 -3.01
CA THR A 382 11.32 13.13 -2.08
C THR A 382 11.45 14.24 -1.04
N LEU A 383 11.70 13.83 0.20
CA LEU A 383 12.03 14.71 1.33
C LEU A 383 13.51 14.61 1.75
N ASN A 384 14.26 13.71 1.12
CA ASN A 384 15.69 13.50 1.33
C ASN A 384 16.52 13.98 0.12
N ALA A 385 17.83 13.76 0.16
CA ALA A 385 18.74 14.13 -0.92
C ALA A 385 18.62 13.25 -2.19
N GLY A 386 17.74 12.24 -2.21
CA GLY A 386 17.49 11.37 -3.35
C GLY A 386 16.55 11.99 -4.39
N ASP A 387 16.65 11.51 -5.62
CA ASP A 387 15.81 11.95 -6.74
C ASP A 387 14.35 11.45 -6.60
N GLY A 388 13.44 12.29 -7.05
CA GLY A 388 12.00 12.08 -7.22
C GLY A 388 11.66 10.90 -8.11
N GLY A 389 10.57 10.24 -7.75
CA GLY A 389 10.01 9.12 -8.51
C GLY A 389 9.19 9.59 -9.70
N ASN A 390 9.09 8.78 -10.75
CA ASN A 390 8.27 9.10 -11.92
C ASN A 390 6.83 8.64 -11.73
N ILE A 391 5.89 9.39 -12.30
CA ILE A 391 4.47 9.00 -12.38
C ILE A 391 4.06 8.90 -13.86
N ALA A 392 3.48 7.76 -14.23
CA ALA A 392 2.89 7.53 -15.54
C ALA A 392 1.39 7.22 -15.40
N ILE A 393 0.54 7.96 -16.11
CA ILE A 393 -0.91 7.72 -16.13
C ILE A 393 -1.34 7.52 -17.58
N ASN A 394 -1.88 6.35 -17.89
CA ASN A 394 -2.52 6.04 -19.17
C ASN A 394 -4.02 5.88 -18.92
N ALA A 395 -4.82 6.81 -19.42
CA ALA A 395 -6.27 6.80 -19.21
C ALA A 395 -7.10 7.14 -20.46
N ARG A 396 -8.40 6.83 -20.47
CA ARG A 396 -9.33 7.48 -21.41
C ARG A 396 -9.75 8.84 -20.88
N THR A 397 -10.18 8.90 -19.62
CA THR A 397 -10.57 10.13 -18.92
C THR A 397 -9.78 10.29 -17.62
N PHE A 398 -9.33 11.51 -17.33
CA PHE A 398 -8.67 11.86 -16.07
C PHE A 398 -9.27 13.14 -15.45
N GLU A 399 -9.71 13.04 -14.20
CA GLU A 399 -10.20 14.17 -13.40
C GLU A 399 -9.32 14.37 -12.17
N ALA A 400 -8.81 15.59 -11.96
CA ALA A 400 -8.25 16.02 -10.68
C ALA A 400 -9.03 17.23 -10.18
N ILE A 401 -9.90 17.05 -9.18
CA ILE A 401 -10.88 18.09 -8.81
C ILE A 401 -10.98 18.30 -7.30
N ASN A 402 -11.50 19.45 -6.88
CA ASN A 402 -11.73 19.78 -5.46
C ASN A 402 -10.49 19.54 -4.57
N GLY A 403 -9.30 19.82 -5.11
CA GLY A 403 -8.02 19.63 -4.44
C GLY A 403 -7.32 18.30 -4.72
N GLY A 404 -7.78 17.51 -5.68
CA GLY A 404 -7.06 16.32 -6.11
C GLY A 404 -5.72 16.65 -6.76
N GLN A 405 -4.65 15.94 -6.38
CA GLN A 405 -3.29 16.25 -6.84
C GLN A 405 -2.49 15.03 -7.32
N VAL A 406 -1.62 15.26 -8.31
CA VAL A 406 -0.56 14.34 -8.75
C VAL A 406 0.79 15.02 -8.62
N LEU A 407 1.72 14.45 -7.84
CA LEU A 407 2.97 15.13 -7.45
C LEU A 407 4.23 14.27 -7.55
N THR A 408 5.31 14.88 -8.01
CA THR A 408 6.68 14.31 -7.99
C THR A 408 7.69 15.27 -7.33
N THR A 409 7.19 16.17 -6.48
CA THR A 409 7.93 17.29 -5.89
C THR A 409 9.23 16.88 -5.19
N ALA A 410 10.29 17.68 -5.35
CA ALA A 410 11.52 17.53 -4.59
C ALA A 410 11.69 18.61 -3.53
N ASN A 411 12.02 18.22 -2.30
CA ASN A 411 12.11 19.14 -1.14
C ASN A 411 13.52 19.36 -0.59
N SER A 412 14.54 18.70 -1.16
CA SER A 412 15.92 18.79 -0.70
C SER A 412 16.87 18.89 -1.89
N ARG A 413 17.97 18.15 -1.92
CA ARG A 413 18.99 18.29 -2.99
C ARG A 413 18.72 17.45 -4.24
N GLY A 414 17.90 16.41 -4.16
CA GLY A 414 17.55 15.56 -5.30
C GLY A 414 16.59 16.25 -6.26
N SER A 415 16.59 15.86 -7.54
CA SER A 415 15.70 16.46 -8.55
C SER A 415 14.29 15.89 -8.45
N ALA A 416 13.25 16.67 -8.78
CA ALA A 416 11.89 16.17 -8.85
C ALA A 416 11.72 15.17 -10.02
N GLY A 417 10.81 14.22 -9.85
CA GLY A 417 10.56 13.19 -10.85
C GLY A 417 9.69 13.68 -12.01
N ASN A 418 9.64 12.92 -13.10
CA ASN A 418 8.84 13.27 -14.27
C ASN A 418 7.41 12.75 -14.15
N ILE A 419 6.46 13.49 -14.73
CA ILE A 419 5.07 13.07 -14.86
C ILE A 419 4.73 12.93 -16.35
N ASN A 420 4.24 11.76 -16.75
CA ASN A 420 3.78 11.47 -18.11
C ASN A 420 2.29 11.10 -18.08
N LEU A 421 1.46 11.90 -18.74
CA LEU A 421 0.01 11.71 -18.80
C LEU A 421 -0.42 11.45 -20.25
N ASN A 422 -0.86 10.24 -20.53
CA ASN A 422 -1.43 9.85 -21.83
C ASN A 422 -2.94 9.61 -21.65
N VAL A 423 -3.76 10.62 -21.95
CA VAL A 423 -5.20 10.60 -21.70
C VAL A 423 -5.99 10.71 -23.01
N SER A 424 -6.49 9.61 -23.56
CA SER A 424 -6.94 9.59 -24.97
C SER A 424 -8.14 10.51 -25.29
N GLU A 425 -9.00 10.80 -24.31
CA GLU A 425 -10.22 11.58 -24.52
C GLU A 425 -10.18 12.95 -23.86
N SER A 426 -10.17 13.03 -22.53
CA SER A 426 -10.27 14.30 -21.82
C SER A 426 -9.59 14.29 -20.45
N MET A 427 -8.92 15.39 -20.15
CA MET A 427 -8.35 15.71 -18.84
C MET A 427 -9.01 16.98 -18.29
N MET A 428 -9.55 16.90 -17.07
CA MET A 428 -10.18 18.02 -16.37
C MET A 428 -9.52 18.26 -15.01
N LEU A 429 -9.01 19.47 -14.82
CA LEU A 429 -8.46 19.93 -13.54
C LEU A 429 -9.31 21.11 -13.05
N SER A 430 -9.88 21.02 -11.84
CA SER A 430 -10.85 22.04 -11.37
C SER A 430 -10.88 22.23 -9.87
N GLY A 431 -10.84 23.49 -9.42
CA GLY A 431 -11.13 23.86 -8.04
C GLY A 431 -9.99 23.56 -7.07
N SER A 432 -10.30 23.68 -5.78
CA SER A 432 -9.36 23.53 -4.68
C SER A 432 -9.99 22.81 -3.49
N ASP A 433 -9.14 22.27 -2.63
CA ASP A 433 -9.50 21.66 -1.36
C ASP A 433 -9.92 22.74 -0.36
N ARG A 434 -11.23 22.79 -0.07
CA ARG A 434 -11.79 23.77 0.88
C ARG A 434 -11.38 23.49 2.33
N THR A 435 -10.99 22.26 2.65
CA THR A 435 -10.64 21.84 4.00
C THR A 435 -9.14 22.01 4.28
N PHE A 436 -8.32 22.24 3.26
CA PHE A 436 -6.86 22.32 3.37
C PHE A 436 -6.38 23.27 4.48
N ALA A 437 -6.90 24.49 4.54
CA ALA A 437 -6.50 25.46 5.56
C ALA A 437 -6.77 24.94 6.98
N GLY A 438 -7.98 24.42 7.22
CA GLY A 438 -8.35 23.83 8.51
C GLY A 438 -7.41 22.71 8.92
N ARG A 439 -7.08 21.79 8.00
CA ARG A 439 -6.15 20.69 8.29
C ARG A 439 -4.74 21.18 8.62
N VAL A 440 -4.25 22.20 7.92
CA VAL A 440 -2.94 22.80 8.23
C VAL A 440 -2.94 23.45 9.62
N PHE A 441 -4.06 24.05 10.04
CA PHE A 441 -4.20 24.63 11.39
C PHE A 441 -4.33 23.56 12.47
N ASP A 442 -5.12 22.52 12.24
CA ASP A 442 -5.43 21.49 13.24
C ASP A 442 -4.26 20.51 13.45
N ALA A 443 -3.42 20.29 12.44
CA ALA A 443 -2.47 19.17 12.45
C ALA A 443 -1.10 19.44 13.13
N GLY A 444 -0.89 20.60 13.75
CA GLY A 444 0.34 20.90 14.51
C GLY A 444 1.63 20.63 13.73
N THR A 445 2.67 20.07 14.37
CA THR A 445 3.97 19.73 13.74
C THR A 445 4.02 18.35 13.08
N ASN A 446 2.96 17.54 13.17
CA ASN A 446 2.97 16.15 12.69
C ASN A 446 2.45 16.00 11.25
N PHE A 447 2.02 17.10 10.64
CA PHE A 447 1.64 17.13 9.23
C PHE A 447 2.84 17.50 8.36
N LEU A 448 3.37 16.52 7.63
CA LEU A 448 4.09 16.83 6.41
C LEU A 448 3.03 17.01 5.34
N PRO A 449 2.74 18.23 4.83
CA PRO A 449 1.75 18.39 3.76
C PRO A 449 2.20 17.54 2.59
N ASN A 450 1.53 16.41 2.39
CA ASN A 450 1.71 15.51 1.24
C ASN A 450 1.14 16.14 -0.04
N THR A 451 0.58 17.34 0.09
CA THR A 451 0.03 18.18 -0.96
C THR A 451 0.89 19.41 -1.20
N PHE A 452 0.74 20.00 -2.38
CA PHE A 452 1.29 21.30 -2.72
C PHE A 452 0.16 22.34 -2.68
N GLY A 453 -0.08 22.92 -1.50
CA GLY A 453 -1.20 23.84 -1.30
C GLY A 453 -2.57 23.17 -1.43
N ALA A 454 -3.60 23.98 -1.67
CA ALA A 454 -5.00 23.54 -1.76
C ALA A 454 -5.49 23.28 -3.20
N ALA A 455 -4.82 23.81 -4.23
CA ALA A 455 -5.35 23.75 -5.59
C ALA A 455 -5.33 22.32 -6.15
N SER A 456 -6.30 21.96 -6.99
CA SER A 456 -6.19 20.73 -7.79
C SER A 456 -5.11 20.91 -8.83
N GLY A 457 -4.36 19.85 -9.14
CA GLY A 457 -3.35 20.00 -10.17
C GLY A 457 -2.32 18.91 -10.31
N ILE A 458 -1.39 19.19 -11.22
CA ILE A 458 -0.25 18.33 -11.54
C ILE A 458 1.03 19.09 -11.23
N TYR A 459 1.87 18.51 -10.37
CA TYR A 459 3.00 19.20 -9.72
C TYR A 459 4.29 18.40 -9.88
N ALA A 460 5.15 18.81 -10.82
CA ALA A 460 6.53 18.30 -10.94
C ALA A 460 7.53 19.41 -10.54
N ASN A 461 7.27 20.05 -9.40
CA ASN A 461 7.96 21.26 -8.93
C ASN A 461 8.99 20.99 -7.83
N THR A 462 9.64 22.04 -7.35
CA THR A 462 10.49 22.00 -6.16
C THR A 462 9.98 22.97 -5.11
N SER A 463 10.18 22.67 -3.83
CA SER A 463 9.82 23.59 -2.74
C SER A 463 10.89 24.65 -2.48
N ALA A 464 10.53 25.69 -1.72
CA ALA A 464 11.37 26.86 -1.46
C ALA A 464 12.77 26.56 -0.88
N ASN A 465 12.92 25.46 -0.16
CA ASN A 465 14.18 25.06 0.46
C ASN A 465 14.98 24.03 -0.38
N SER A 466 14.41 23.59 -1.50
CA SER A 466 15.04 22.63 -2.39
C SER A 466 16.24 23.25 -3.13
N THR A 467 17.27 22.46 -3.37
CA THR A 467 18.36 22.80 -4.31
C THR A 467 18.38 21.91 -5.54
N GLY A 468 17.51 20.90 -5.60
CA GLY A 468 17.34 20.07 -6.78
C GLY A 468 16.55 20.78 -7.88
N ALA A 469 16.61 20.25 -9.11
CA ALA A 469 15.85 20.77 -10.24
C ALA A 469 14.39 20.27 -10.24
N GLY A 470 13.49 21.02 -10.85
CA GLY A 470 12.12 20.60 -11.16
C GLY A 470 12.08 19.47 -12.18
N GLY A 471 10.99 18.69 -12.14
CA GLY A 471 10.76 17.57 -13.02
C GLY A 471 10.11 18.01 -14.33
N SER A 472 10.13 17.15 -15.34
CA SER A 472 9.43 17.39 -16.60
C SER A 472 8.00 16.87 -16.56
N LEU A 473 7.08 17.58 -17.20
CA LEU A 473 5.69 17.17 -17.36
C LEU A 473 5.36 17.04 -18.85
N ASN A 474 4.97 15.85 -19.28
CA ASN A 474 4.47 15.58 -20.62
C ASN A 474 3.00 15.20 -20.55
N VAL A 475 2.16 15.91 -21.28
CA VAL A 475 0.72 15.65 -21.38
C VAL A 475 0.34 15.43 -22.82
N GLN A 476 -0.26 14.29 -23.12
CA GLN A 476 -0.92 13.99 -24.38
C GLN A 476 -2.40 13.75 -24.10
N THR A 477 -3.29 14.56 -24.68
CA THR A 477 -4.74 14.38 -24.46
C THR A 477 -5.63 14.79 -25.62
N GLY A 478 -6.86 14.28 -25.68
CA GLY A 478 -7.86 14.83 -26.60
C GLY A 478 -8.22 16.28 -26.25
N GLN A 479 -8.68 16.50 -25.02
CA GLN A 479 -9.03 17.82 -24.49
C GLN A 479 -8.37 18.03 -23.14
N LEU A 480 -7.72 19.17 -22.94
CA LEU A 480 -7.29 19.64 -21.63
C LEU A 480 -8.17 20.81 -21.17
N THR A 481 -8.82 20.68 -20.01
CA THR A 481 -9.50 21.79 -19.33
C THR A 481 -8.84 22.03 -17.97
N VAL A 482 -8.38 23.26 -17.72
CA VAL A 482 -7.86 23.69 -16.41
C VAL A 482 -8.66 24.91 -15.97
N ARG A 483 -9.36 24.82 -14.84
CA ARG A 483 -10.29 25.87 -14.43
C ARG A 483 -10.36 26.08 -12.92
N GLU A 484 -11.01 27.16 -12.51
CA GLU A 484 -11.36 27.43 -11.10
C GLU A 484 -10.13 27.39 -10.17
N GLY A 485 -9.01 27.98 -10.60
CA GLY A 485 -7.77 28.04 -9.82
C GLY A 485 -6.92 26.77 -9.84
N ALA A 486 -7.28 25.75 -10.62
CA ALA A 486 -6.45 24.56 -10.80
C ALA A 486 -5.14 24.88 -11.53
N GLU A 487 -4.11 24.07 -11.27
CA GLU A 487 -2.75 24.34 -11.72
C GLU A 487 -2.08 23.15 -12.42
N VAL A 488 -1.24 23.47 -13.40
CA VAL A 488 -0.28 22.55 -14.02
C VAL A 488 1.10 23.20 -13.91
N THR A 489 2.02 22.62 -13.14
CA THR A 489 3.27 23.31 -12.80
C THR A 489 4.51 22.42 -12.75
N VAL A 490 5.59 22.96 -13.30
CA VAL A 490 6.97 22.43 -13.22
C VAL A 490 7.92 23.45 -12.56
N SER A 491 7.34 24.40 -11.82
CA SER A 491 8.06 25.54 -11.24
C SER A 491 9.12 25.11 -10.23
N SER A 492 10.11 25.97 -10.00
CA SER A 492 11.08 25.81 -8.94
C SER A 492 11.03 26.99 -7.98
N ASP A 493 10.52 26.74 -6.78
CA ASP A 493 10.54 27.72 -5.70
C ASP A 493 11.90 27.74 -4.98
N GLY A 494 12.73 26.72 -5.19
CA GLY A 494 14.05 26.59 -4.59
C GLY A 494 15.19 27.17 -5.44
N LYS A 495 16.40 26.65 -5.21
CA LYS A 495 17.63 27.08 -5.89
C LYS A 495 17.93 26.37 -7.21
N GLY A 496 17.27 25.25 -7.49
CA GLY A 496 17.47 24.51 -8.74
C GLY A 496 16.61 25.05 -9.88
N ALA A 497 16.94 24.68 -11.12
CA ALA A 497 16.18 25.10 -12.29
C ALA A 497 14.75 24.55 -12.28
N ALA A 498 13.78 25.31 -12.81
CA ALA A 498 12.46 24.78 -13.14
C ALA A 498 12.54 23.73 -14.27
N GLY A 499 11.56 22.84 -14.33
CA GLY A 499 11.46 21.81 -15.35
C GLY A 499 10.87 22.29 -16.68
N ASN A 500 10.70 21.36 -17.62
CA ASN A 500 10.04 21.62 -18.89
C ASN A 500 8.62 21.04 -18.89
N LEU A 501 7.68 21.78 -19.48
CA LEU A 501 6.29 21.38 -19.60
C LEU A 501 5.91 21.30 -21.08
N ARG A 502 5.45 20.13 -21.52
CA ARG A 502 4.95 19.89 -22.88
C ARG A 502 3.52 19.39 -22.82
N ILE A 503 2.61 20.09 -23.50
CA ILE A 503 1.22 19.66 -23.70
C ILE A 503 0.97 19.51 -25.20
N ASP A 504 0.53 18.33 -25.60
CA ASP A 504 0.02 17.99 -26.93
C ASP A 504 -1.47 17.61 -26.80
N ALA A 505 -2.35 18.44 -27.37
CA ALA A 505 -3.78 18.21 -27.27
C ALA A 505 -4.57 18.63 -28.52
N ARG A 506 -5.76 18.06 -28.74
CA ARG A 506 -6.67 18.57 -29.80
C ARG A 506 -7.28 19.92 -29.42
N SER A 507 -7.47 20.17 -28.12
CA SER A 507 -7.88 21.48 -27.60
C SER A 507 -7.38 21.71 -26.17
N ILE A 508 -7.04 22.95 -25.86
CA ILE A 508 -6.69 23.41 -24.51
C ILE A 508 -7.66 24.53 -24.13
N ARG A 509 -8.32 24.39 -22.98
CA ARG A 509 -9.19 25.43 -22.41
C ARG A 509 -8.75 25.78 -20.99
N LEU A 510 -8.41 27.05 -20.79
CA LEU A 510 -8.12 27.63 -19.49
C LEU A 510 -9.25 28.59 -19.09
N ASP A 511 -9.78 28.42 -17.89
CA ASP A 511 -10.87 29.25 -17.33
C ASP A 511 -10.61 29.58 -15.86
N GLY A 512 -9.83 30.64 -15.62
CA GLY A 512 -9.23 30.91 -14.30
C GLY A 512 -8.26 29.83 -13.83
N GLY A 513 -7.70 29.04 -14.74
CA GLY A 513 -6.66 28.04 -14.47
C GLY A 513 -5.27 28.54 -14.86
N ALA A 514 -4.22 27.82 -14.42
CA ALA A 514 -2.85 28.24 -14.68
C ALA A 514 -1.92 27.10 -15.15
N ILE A 515 -1.01 27.43 -16.09
CA ILE A 515 0.11 26.60 -16.52
C ILE A 515 1.41 27.36 -16.22
N LYS A 516 2.30 26.78 -15.38
CA LYS A 516 3.43 27.51 -14.79
C LYS A 516 4.75 26.73 -14.92
N ALA A 517 5.82 27.46 -15.25
CA ALA A 517 7.21 26.99 -15.18
C ALA A 517 8.11 28.10 -14.63
N THR A 518 7.70 28.65 -13.49
CA THR A 518 8.35 29.79 -12.83
C THR A 518 9.61 29.34 -12.08
N THR A 519 10.66 30.16 -12.03
CA THR A 519 11.93 29.81 -11.38
C THR A 519 12.43 30.95 -10.46
N GLN A 520 12.87 30.63 -9.24
CA GLN A 520 13.49 31.61 -8.32
C GLN A 520 15.01 31.72 -8.47
N ALA A 521 15.66 30.61 -8.79
CA ALA A 521 17.10 30.52 -9.07
C ALA A 521 17.34 29.32 -10.02
N GLY A 522 18.44 29.32 -10.76
CA GLY A 522 18.65 28.38 -11.87
C GLY A 522 18.06 28.87 -13.20
N ASN A 523 18.32 28.15 -14.29
CA ASN A 523 18.02 28.60 -15.65
C ASN A 523 16.81 27.87 -16.28
N PHE A 524 15.95 28.61 -17.00
CA PHE A 524 15.01 28.15 -18.06
C PHE A 524 13.92 27.11 -17.74
N GLY A 525 12.79 27.52 -17.14
CA GLY A 525 11.55 26.73 -17.20
C GLY A 525 10.79 26.94 -18.52
N ASN A 526 10.76 25.98 -19.44
CA ASN A 526 10.10 26.15 -20.74
C ASN A 526 8.70 25.51 -20.77
N ILE A 527 7.79 26.17 -21.48
CA ILE A 527 6.44 25.67 -21.77
C ILE A 527 6.31 25.49 -23.29
N THR A 528 5.87 24.32 -23.73
CA THR A 528 5.51 24.04 -25.12
C THR A 528 4.08 23.54 -25.20
N LEU A 529 3.21 24.27 -25.89
CA LEU A 529 1.81 23.92 -26.13
C LEU A 529 1.60 23.65 -27.61
N GLN A 530 1.10 22.47 -27.95
CA GLN A 530 0.70 22.10 -29.29
C GLN A 530 -0.78 21.77 -29.26
N ALA A 531 -1.61 22.66 -29.83
CA ALA A 531 -3.05 22.42 -29.91
C ALA A 531 -3.70 23.26 -31.01
N PRO A 532 -4.49 22.67 -31.91
CA PRO A 532 -5.22 23.43 -32.93
C PRO A 532 -6.12 24.54 -32.35
N ASP A 533 -6.74 24.32 -31.19
CA ASP A 533 -7.61 25.29 -30.50
C ASP A 533 -7.13 25.52 -29.06
N LEU A 534 -6.67 26.74 -28.78
CA LEU A 534 -6.32 27.22 -27.44
C LEU A 534 -7.25 28.37 -27.04
N ARG A 535 -8.02 28.17 -25.96
CA ARG A 535 -8.92 29.19 -25.41
C ARG A 535 -8.59 29.50 -23.97
N MET A 536 -8.54 30.78 -23.64
CA MET A 536 -8.21 31.31 -22.33
C MET A 536 -9.23 32.37 -21.93
N GLN A 537 -9.79 32.22 -20.73
CA GLN A 537 -10.68 33.21 -20.13
C GLN A 537 -10.53 33.29 -18.61
N GLY A 538 -11.23 34.23 -17.95
CA GLY A 538 -11.34 34.26 -16.49
C GLY A 538 -10.02 34.49 -15.74
N ASN A 539 -9.13 35.34 -16.26
CA ASN A 539 -7.78 35.59 -15.72
C ASN A 539 -6.84 34.36 -15.72
N SER A 540 -6.97 33.51 -16.74
CA SER A 540 -6.06 32.38 -16.94
C SER A 540 -4.61 32.80 -17.18
N GLN A 541 -3.66 31.95 -16.79
CA GLN A 541 -2.23 32.26 -16.83
C GLN A 541 -1.40 31.18 -17.55
N ILE A 542 -0.45 31.61 -18.38
CA ILE A 542 0.65 30.77 -18.88
C ILE A 542 1.97 31.53 -18.64
N THR A 543 2.82 31.04 -17.74
CA THR A 543 3.98 31.82 -17.24
C THR A 543 5.26 31.01 -17.12
N THR A 544 6.38 31.60 -17.54
CA THR A 544 7.75 31.09 -17.39
C THR A 544 8.64 32.08 -16.62
N ASN A 545 8.02 32.78 -15.65
CA ASN A 545 8.64 33.89 -14.94
C ASN A 545 9.94 33.48 -14.24
N ALA A 546 10.88 34.41 -14.16
CA ALA A 546 12.09 34.29 -13.37
C ALA A 546 12.14 35.39 -12.32
N PHE A 547 12.61 35.05 -11.13
CA PHE A 547 12.88 35.99 -10.05
C PHE A 547 14.37 35.97 -9.69
N GLY A 548 14.83 36.99 -8.94
CA GLY A 548 16.20 37.04 -8.44
C GLY A 548 17.27 36.98 -9.55
N THR A 549 18.18 36.02 -9.46
CA THR A 549 19.26 35.81 -10.45
C THR A 549 18.89 34.81 -11.55
N ALA A 550 17.65 34.33 -11.60
CA ALA A 550 17.23 33.34 -12.57
C ALA A 550 17.02 33.95 -13.96
N ILE A 551 17.13 33.10 -14.98
CA ILE A 551 16.83 33.48 -16.37
C ILE A 551 15.47 32.89 -16.76
N GLY A 552 14.56 33.73 -17.24
CA GLY A 552 13.22 33.34 -17.69
C GLY A 552 13.26 32.34 -18.84
N GLY A 553 12.29 31.44 -18.89
CA GLY A 553 12.19 30.43 -19.95
C GLY A 553 11.27 30.85 -21.10
N ASN A 554 11.23 30.02 -22.14
CA ASN A 554 10.42 30.27 -23.33
C ASN A 554 9.02 29.67 -23.23
N ILE A 555 8.04 30.37 -23.78
CA ILE A 555 6.69 29.86 -24.04
C ILE A 555 6.54 29.68 -25.55
N ASN A 556 6.46 28.43 -26.00
CA ASN A 556 6.24 28.08 -27.40
C ASN A 556 4.79 27.61 -27.56
N ILE A 557 3.99 28.32 -28.35
CA ILE A 557 2.59 27.97 -28.63
C ILE A 557 2.43 27.72 -30.12
N ASP A 558 2.08 26.50 -30.47
CA ASP A 558 1.73 26.09 -31.83
C ASP A 558 0.21 25.83 -31.87
N THR A 559 -0.52 26.78 -32.46
CA THR A 559 -1.99 26.75 -32.51
C THR A 559 -2.53 27.38 -33.79
N GLN A 560 -3.69 26.88 -34.24
CA GLN A 560 -4.42 27.48 -35.38
C GLN A 560 -5.37 28.58 -34.90
N PHE A 561 -5.94 28.41 -33.71
CA PHE A 561 -6.91 29.34 -33.12
C PHE A 561 -6.53 29.63 -31.67
N LEU A 562 -6.21 30.90 -31.40
CA LEU A 562 -6.00 31.42 -30.06
C LEU A 562 -7.11 32.42 -29.70
N ILE A 563 -7.88 32.13 -28.66
CA ILE A 563 -8.87 33.06 -28.09
C ILE A 563 -8.45 33.37 -26.65
N ALA A 564 -8.16 34.64 -26.36
CA ALA A 564 -7.89 35.12 -25.00
C ALA A 564 -8.89 36.24 -24.66
N LYS A 565 -9.77 36.01 -23.68
CA LYS A 565 -10.82 36.96 -23.24
C LYS A 565 -10.69 37.26 -21.76
N GLU A 566 -10.86 38.53 -21.36
CA GLU A 566 -10.53 39.00 -20.00
C GLU A 566 -9.02 38.79 -19.72
N ILE A 567 -8.41 39.49 -18.74
CA ILE A 567 -6.94 39.67 -18.64
C ILE A 567 -6.19 38.32 -18.55
N ALA A 568 -5.89 37.72 -19.70
CA ALA A 568 -5.06 36.54 -19.84
C ALA A 568 -3.60 37.00 -19.91
N THR A 569 -2.75 36.48 -19.03
CA THR A 569 -1.35 36.88 -18.95
C THR A 569 -0.45 35.82 -19.56
N PHE A 570 0.28 36.22 -20.60
CA PHE A 570 1.45 35.52 -21.12
C PHE A 570 2.66 36.39 -20.79
N ALA A 571 3.52 35.96 -19.88
CA ALA A 571 4.65 36.78 -19.45
C ALA A 571 5.93 35.94 -19.27
N PRO A 572 6.97 36.21 -20.08
CA PRO A 572 8.36 36.15 -19.69
C PRO A 572 8.83 37.58 -19.33
N MET A 573 9.00 37.90 -18.04
CA MET A 573 9.55 39.20 -17.65
C MET A 573 11.07 39.22 -17.86
N PRO A 574 11.64 40.17 -18.62
CA PRO A 574 13.08 40.26 -18.81
C PRO A 574 13.76 41.11 -17.73
N PHE A 575 15.03 40.78 -17.49
CA PHE A 575 16.15 41.60 -17.02
C PHE A 575 15.84 42.95 -16.35
N ALA A 576 16.41 43.09 -15.15
CA ALA A 576 16.74 44.38 -14.56
C ALA A 576 17.58 45.20 -15.55
N VAL A 577 16.98 46.24 -16.13
CA VAL A 577 17.70 47.41 -16.63
C VAL A 577 17.14 48.60 -15.86
N ALA A 578 17.99 49.16 -15.00
CA ALA A 578 17.85 50.52 -14.56
C ALA A 578 18.01 51.41 -15.79
N GLU A 579 16.97 52.13 -16.19
CA GLU A 579 17.05 53.58 -16.41
C GLU A 579 15.67 54.17 -16.73
N GLU A 580 15.56 55.40 -16.31
CA GLU A 580 14.43 56.30 -16.27
C GLU A 580 14.07 56.84 -17.67
N ILE A 581 12.84 57.37 -17.76
CA ILE A 581 12.41 58.59 -18.50
C ILE A 581 11.17 58.37 -19.39
N LEU A 582 10.08 58.96 -18.88
CA LEU A 582 8.81 59.47 -19.46
C LEU A 582 7.85 58.53 -20.20
#